data_AF-A0A3M1SMJ6-F1
#
_entry.id   AF-A0A3M1SMJ6-F1
#
_cell.length_a   1.000
_cell.length_b   1.000
_cell.length_c   1.000
_cell.angle_alpha   90.00
_cell.angle_beta   90.00
_cell.angle_gamma   90.00
#
_symmetry.space_group_name_H-M   'P 1'
#
loop_
_entity.id
_entity.type
_entity.pdbx_description
1 polymer ?
#
loop_
_entity_poly.entity_id
_entity_poly.type
_entity_poly.pdbx_seq_one_letter_code
_entity_poly.pdbx_strand_id
1 'polypeptide(L)'
;MLRLAFYSLVFICLVASIPSQVRAQQLQIKKELPEASEVEIENFYGKIAIFGDRDTDKNVLIDIAFEKNPSDDDIRAFVNKNRAVVIVNPREKKRVDLTIKVPAYSKVRIKSRDGEVRISGYFSSCEVTTETGTISTDVPTENVRYSFLWTSSYPRFLSSVPLEEVKEKAAGKFLIAGRLGEDEREVKKNSERIDRNKSKTTDKDAIGVSENPTEALQEKREIKLDFKTARGIVLFNINPSEVPSDLRERPLTEAAKAIIRSGDSFLMEAIRRVSPRFFGDYAKTLPPRKAEPGLSYLQQGLSEGSDKRQAIVKVMDFRGRAISGLEKKDFLVLEDGQQKEIISVEPVTAPMNLVLLLDVSGSVENYIDFIRRTARTFINTMAPKDRIAIVIFNDDVKLLSDFTTDRERLFKALDEFDAGGGTAYYDALAYTLVEILKPTKQNRSAIVVISDGDDNRSFLSFNDLIPTIQESGALIYPLYVPSSLIAFSSQTDPDKAVDPVWTKYMSLTSKAQLEGAKLAEISGGTYYQITSLEQIQKAYDDIAQQLKSAYSITFRSGLDTSVGKVNPRLRVRVLRDGSFAVVEEVKPVN
;
A
#
# COMPACT_ATOMS: atom_id res chain seq x y z
N MET A 1 -45.73 -6.71 68.19
CA MET A 1 -44.96 -5.94 69.18
C MET A 1 -43.48 -6.16 68.90
N LEU A 2 -42.75 -5.06 68.67
CA LEU A 2 -41.28 -4.89 68.73
C LEU A 2 -40.29 -5.64 67.79
N ARG A 3 -39.72 -4.81 66.90
CA ARG A 3 -38.35 -4.60 66.36
C ARG A 3 -37.10 -5.41 66.82
N LEU A 4 -36.06 -5.26 65.96
CA LEU A 4 -34.58 -5.34 66.09
C LEU A 4 -33.97 -6.63 65.50
N ALA A 5 -32.89 -6.65 64.69
CA ALA A 5 -31.90 -5.64 64.28
C ALA A 5 -31.26 -6.05 62.92
N PHE A 6 -30.87 -5.05 62.13
CA PHE A 6 -30.10 -5.16 60.88
C PHE A 6 -28.60 -5.03 61.19
N TYR A 7 -27.76 -5.95 60.67
CA TYR A 7 -26.31 -5.75 60.59
C TYR A 7 -25.80 -6.03 59.17
N SER A 8 -25.33 -4.95 58.55
CA SER A 8 -24.21 -4.79 57.61
C SER A 8 -23.55 -6.05 57.00
N LEU A 9 -23.59 -6.12 55.66
CA LEU A 9 -22.42 -6.53 54.88
C LEU A 9 -22.39 -5.73 53.57
N VAL A 10 -21.47 -4.77 53.48
CA VAL A 10 -21.19 -3.97 52.29
C VAL A 10 -20.31 -4.80 51.34
N PHE A 11 -20.86 -5.19 50.20
CA PHE A 11 -20.09 -5.75 49.09
C PHE A 11 -19.83 -4.62 48.09
N ILE A 12 -18.59 -4.11 48.06
CA ILE A 12 -18.13 -3.15 47.06
C ILE A 12 -17.88 -3.96 45.77
N CYS A 13 -18.86 -3.95 44.86
CA CYS A 13 -18.64 -4.39 43.48
C CYS A 13 -17.84 -3.31 42.74
N LEU A 14 -16.55 -3.58 42.59
CA LEU A 14 -15.65 -2.87 41.68
C LEU A 14 -16.14 -3.10 40.23
N VAL A 15 -16.84 -2.13 39.65
CA VAL A 15 -17.21 -2.18 38.23
C VAL A 15 -15.94 -1.92 37.43
N ALA A 16 -15.36 -2.98 36.88
CA ALA A 16 -14.33 -2.87 35.85
C ALA A 16 -14.96 -2.18 34.63
N SER A 17 -14.45 -0.99 34.29
CA SER A 17 -14.79 -0.28 33.06
C SER A 17 -14.30 -1.08 31.86
N ILE A 18 -15.16 -1.96 31.35
CA ILE A 18 -14.99 -2.54 30.01
C ILE A 18 -15.13 -1.37 29.03
N PRO A 19 -14.14 -1.10 28.15
CA PRO A 19 -14.30 -0.09 27.12
C PRO A 19 -15.47 -0.53 26.24
N SER A 20 -16.56 0.26 26.29
CA SER A 20 -17.70 0.09 25.40
C SER A 20 -17.19 0.25 23.97
N GLN A 21 -17.04 -0.86 23.25
CA GLN A 21 -16.97 -0.83 21.80
C GLN A 21 -18.22 -0.08 21.33
N VAL A 22 -18.02 1.10 20.73
CA VAL A 22 -19.07 1.81 20.02
C VAL A 22 -19.47 0.91 18.85
N ARG A 23 -20.51 0.10 19.06
CA ARG A 23 -21.05 -0.80 18.04
C ARG A 23 -21.74 0.11 17.01
N ALA A 24 -21.17 0.24 15.83
CA ALA A 24 -21.83 0.89 14.70
C ALA A 24 -23.23 0.26 14.56
N GLN A 25 -24.28 1.08 14.61
CA GLN A 25 -25.64 0.59 14.45
C GLN A 25 -25.89 0.36 12.97
N GLN A 26 -26.43 -0.81 12.62
CA GLN A 26 -26.62 -1.27 11.26
C GLN A 26 -28.11 -1.55 11.03
N LEU A 27 -28.67 -0.99 9.96
CA LEU A 27 -30.00 -1.32 9.47
C LEU A 27 -29.84 -2.26 8.26
N GLN A 28 -30.46 -3.43 8.33
CA GLN A 28 -30.52 -4.36 7.19
C GLN A 28 -31.93 -4.41 6.62
N ILE A 29 -32.07 -4.15 5.32
CA ILE A 29 -33.32 -4.32 4.59
C ILE A 29 -33.10 -5.43 3.57
N LYS A 30 -33.85 -6.52 3.71
CA LYS A 30 -33.88 -7.63 2.75
C LYS A 30 -35.23 -7.69 2.06
N LYS A 31 -35.23 -7.68 0.73
CA LYS A 31 -36.46 -7.87 -0.06
C LYS A 31 -36.17 -8.53 -1.39
N GLU A 32 -37.13 -9.30 -1.89
CA GLU A 32 -37.02 -9.93 -3.20
C GLU A 32 -37.02 -8.88 -4.32
N LEU A 33 -36.09 -9.05 -5.26
CA LEU A 33 -35.97 -8.28 -6.48
C LEU A 33 -35.54 -9.23 -7.61
N PRO A 34 -36.29 -9.33 -8.72
CA PRO A 34 -35.89 -10.15 -9.87
C PRO A 34 -34.56 -9.73 -10.49
N GLU A 35 -33.94 -10.63 -11.24
CA GLU A 35 -32.80 -10.29 -12.12
C GLU A 35 -33.16 -9.16 -13.09
N ALA A 36 -32.16 -8.34 -13.46
CA ALA A 36 -32.30 -7.20 -14.38
C ALA A 36 -33.26 -6.08 -13.91
N SER A 37 -33.48 -5.97 -12.60
CA SER A 37 -34.28 -4.89 -12.01
C SER A 37 -33.55 -3.55 -11.95
N GLU A 38 -34.30 -2.46 -11.72
CA GLU A 38 -33.75 -1.10 -11.63
C GLU A 38 -33.52 -0.68 -10.17
N VAL A 39 -32.34 -0.13 -9.87
CA VAL A 39 -31.94 0.30 -8.54
C VAL A 39 -31.50 1.76 -8.60
N GLU A 40 -32.20 2.63 -7.89
CA GLU A 40 -31.88 4.06 -7.79
C GLU A 40 -31.43 4.39 -6.37
N ILE A 41 -30.28 5.05 -6.26
CA ILE A 41 -29.65 5.38 -4.98
C ILE A 41 -29.31 6.87 -4.98
N GLU A 42 -29.76 7.60 -3.97
CA GLU A 42 -29.36 8.96 -3.69
C GLU A 42 -28.77 9.02 -2.29
N ASN A 43 -27.45 9.24 -2.20
CA ASN A 43 -26.78 9.48 -0.93
C ASN A 43 -25.66 10.51 -1.14
N PHE A 44 -25.87 11.69 -0.57
CA PHE A 44 -24.99 12.84 -0.82
C PHE A 44 -23.72 12.83 0.02
N TYR A 45 -23.68 12.10 1.14
CA TYR A 45 -22.56 12.13 2.09
C TYR A 45 -22.21 10.73 2.60
N GLY A 46 -21.04 10.23 2.24
CA GLY A 46 -20.50 8.97 2.74
C GLY A 46 -20.19 7.99 1.62
N LYS A 47 -20.09 6.71 1.96
CA LYS A 47 -19.75 5.66 1.01
C LYS A 47 -21.00 5.00 0.44
N ILE A 48 -20.96 4.61 -0.83
CA ILE A 48 -21.97 3.78 -1.49
C ILE A 48 -21.22 2.63 -2.14
N ALA A 49 -21.30 1.44 -1.57
CA ALA A 49 -20.79 0.22 -2.18
C ALA A 49 -21.95 -0.59 -2.74
N ILE A 50 -21.94 -0.88 -4.04
CA ILE A 50 -22.92 -1.74 -4.69
C ILE A 50 -22.26 -2.97 -5.31
N PHE A 51 -22.85 -4.13 -5.07
CA PHE A 51 -22.35 -5.43 -5.50
C PHE A 51 -23.41 -6.15 -6.35
N GLY A 52 -23.10 -6.45 -7.61
CA GLY A 52 -23.93 -7.22 -8.53
C GLY A 52 -23.52 -8.69 -8.48
N ASP A 53 -24.24 -9.50 -7.71
CA ASP A 53 -23.86 -10.88 -7.41
C ASP A 53 -24.66 -11.90 -8.24
N ARG A 54 -23.99 -12.96 -8.72
CA ARG A 54 -24.66 -14.07 -9.43
C ARG A 54 -25.32 -15.05 -8.45
N ASP A 55 -24.81 -15.13 -7.23
CA ASP A 55 -25.22 -16.14 -6.23
C ASP A 55 -26.29 -15.62 -5.25
N THR A 56 -26.76 -14.39 -5.42
CA THR A 56 -27.90 -13.89 -4.62
C THR A 56 -29.20 -14.61 -4.98
N ASP A 57 -29.94 -15.07 -3.96
CA ASP A 57 -31.29 -15.67 -4.03
C ASP A 57 -32.38 -14.71 -4.56
N LYS A 58 -32.14 -13.94 -5.63
CA LYS A 58 -33.04 -12.89 -6.16
C LYS A 58 -33.47 -11.89 -5.08
N ASN A 59 -32.57 -11.60 -4.15
CA ASN A 59 -32.81 -10.69 -3.03
C ASN A 59 -31.90 -9.47 -3.17
N VAL A 60 -32.44 -8.30 -2.88
CA VAL A 60 -31.66 -7.11 -2.58
C VAL A 60 -31.40 -7.09 -1.08
N LEU A 61 -30.14 -6.91 -0.72
CA LEU A 61 -29.69 -6.67 0.64
C LEU A 61 -29.17 -5.25 0.71
N ILE A 62 -29.82 -4.41 1.50
CA ILE A 62 -29.39 -3.04 1.77
C ILE A 62 -28.90 -3.03 3.22
N ASP A 63 -27.59 -2.96 3.38
CA ASP A 63 -26.89 -2.74 4.63
C ASP A 63 -26.59 -1.25 4.76
N ILE A 64 -27.10 -0.62 5.81
CA ILE A 64 -26.81 0.79 6.07
C ILE A 64 -26.12 0.93 7.42
N ALA A 65 -24.93 1.53 7.39
CA ALA A 65 -24.11 1.81 8.56
C ALA A 65 -24.05 3.32 8.83
N PHE A 66 -24.25 3.70 10.09
CA PHE A 66 -24.30 5.10 10.52
C PHE A 66 -23.41 5.33 11.73
N GLU A 67 -22.76 6.50 11.79
CA GLU A 67 -21.92 6.92 12.92
C GLU A 67 -22.77 7.33 14.15
N LYS A 68 -24.00 7.80 13.91
CA LYS A 68 -25.03 8.12 14.93
C LYS A 68 -26.42 7.78 14.39
N ASN A 69 -27.36 7.43 15.27
CA ASN A 69 -28.71 7.01 14.86
C ASN A 69 -29.40 8.06 13.98
N PRO A 70 -29.73 7.70 12.73
CA PRO A 70 -30.54 8.56 11.87
C PRO A 70 -31.97 8.65 12.42
N SER A 71 -32.65 9.75 12.12
CA SER A 71 -34.10 9.85 12.31
C SER A 71 -34.81 8.95 11.28
N ASP A 72 -35.99 8.42 11.59
CA ASP A 72 -36.81 7.63 10.64
C ASP A 72 -37.11 8.38 9.33
N ASP A 73 -37.05 9.72 9.35
CA ASP A 73 -37.22 10.58 8.18
C ASP A 73 -35.98 10.68 7.26
N ASP A 74 -34.79 10.33 7.77
CA ASP A 74 -33.52 10.56 7.06
C ASP A 74 -33.25 9.50 5.96
N ILE A 75 -33.89 8.33 6.05
CA ILE A 75 -33.72 7.22 5.10
C ILE A 75 -35.09 6.78 4.57
N ARG A 76 -35.23 6.78 3.25
CA ARG A 76 -36.42 6.25 2.58
C ARG A 76 -35.99 5.16 1.62
N ALA A 77 -36.30 3.92 1.96
CA ALA A 77 -36.04 2.76 1.13
C ALA A 77 -37.37 2.15 0.67
N PHE A 78 -37.62 2.20 -0.64
CA PHE A 78 -38.80 1.61 -1.27
C PHE A 78 -38.36 0.50 -2.20
N VAL A 79 -38.94 -0.69 -2.04
CA VAL A 79 -38.70 -1.80 -2.96
C VAL A 79 -40.04 -2.34 -3.41
N ASN A 80 -40.26 -2.26 -4.72
CA ASN A 80 -41.39 -2.82 -5.46
C ASN A 80 -40.89 -3.92 -6.42
N LYS A 81 -41.80 -4.66 -7.06
CA LYS A 81 -41.52 -5.89 -7.83
C LYS A 81 -40.37 -5.80 -8.85
N ASN A 82 -40.05 -4.63 -9.39
CA ASN A 82 -38.99 -4.47 -10.40
C ASN A 82 -38.10 -3.24 -10.19
N ARG A 83 -38.26 -2.54 -9.05
CA ARG A 83 -37.54 -1.30 -8.76
C ARG A 83 -37.26 -1.14 -7.28
N ALA A 84 -36.01 -0.87 -6.95
CA ALA A 84 -35.57 -0.45 -5.62
C ALA A 84 -35.13 1.02 -5.67
N VAL A 85 -35.55 1.82 -4.69
CA VAL A 85 -35.19 3.23 -4.55
C VAL A 85 -34.72 3.44 -3.12
N VAL A 86 -33.50 3.96 -2.96
CA VAL A 86 -32.89 4.27 -1.66
C VAL A 86 -32.50 5.73 -1.66
N ILE A 87 -33.18 6.54 -0.85
CA ILE A 87 -32.88 7.96 -0.70
C ILE A 87 -32.43 8.21 0.73
N VAL A 88 -31.24 8.77 0.87
CA VAL A 88 -30.63 9.15 2.14
C VAL A 88 -30.45 10.67 2.15
N ASN A 89 -31.21 11.34 3.01
CA ASN A 89 -31.21 12.79 3.14
C ASN A 89 -31.09 13.21 4.62
N PRO A 90 -29.89 13.11 5.22
CA PRO A 90 -29.69 13.40 6.62
C PRO A 90 -29.79 14.91 6.87
N ARG A 91 -30.62 15.32 7.85
CA ARG A 91 -30.84 16.74 8.19
C ARG A 91 -29.55 17.53 8.51
N GLU A 92 -28.49 16.87 8.98
CA GLU A 92 -27.24 17.50 9.44
C GLU A 92 -26.01 17.20 8.55
N LYS A 93 -26.18 16.81 7.27
CA LYS A 93 -25.06 16.38 6.39
C LYS A 93 -24.17 15.29 7.04
N LYS A 94 -24.78 14.42 7.83
CA LYS A 94 -24.08 13.31 8.50
C LYS A 94 -23.61 12.28 7.48
N ARG A 95 -22.46 11.67 7.75
CA ARG A 95 -21.93 10.57 6.95
C ARG A 95 -22.82 9.33 7.11
N VAL A 96 -23.27 8.78 5.99
CA VAL A 96 -24.01 7.52 5.92
C VAL A 96 -23.31 6.61 4.92
N ASP A 97 -22.90 5.44 5.39
CA ASP A 97 -22.27 4.44 4.53
C ASP A 97 -23.30 3.38 4.14
N LEU A 98 -23.50 3.21 2.84
CA LEU A 98 -24.42 2.25 2.22
C LEU A 98 -23.63 1.10 1.61
N THR A 99 -24.06 -0.13 1.89
CA THR A 99 -23.63 -1.34 1.20
C THR A 99 -24.87 -2.03 0.64
N ILE A 100 -24.92 -2.23 -0.68
CA ILE A 100 -26.10 -2.73 -1.36
C ILE A 100 -25.69 -3.91 -2.22
N LYS A 101 -26.27 -5.07 -1.98
CA LYS A 101 -26.15 -6.23 -2.87
C LYS A 101 -27.39 -6.35 -3.72
N VAL A 102 -27.20 -6.48 -5.03
CA VAL A 102 -28.28 -6.58 -6.02
C VAL A 102 -28.07 -7.82 -6.89
N PRO A 103 -29.15 -8.38 -7.46
CA PRO A 103 -29.03 -9.46 -8.43
C PRO A 103 -28.15 -9.04 -9.63
N ALA A 104 -27.42 -10.00 -10.19
CA ALA A 104 -26.64 -9.79 -11.39
C ALA A 104 -27.45 -9.16 -12.53
N TYR A 105 -26.77 -8.35 -13.34
CA TYR A 105 -27.32 -7.65 -14.50
C TYR A 105 -28.40 -6.60 -14.19
N SER A 106 -28.54 -6.20 -12.93
CA SER A 106 -29.38 -5.06 -12.54
C SER A 106 -28.91 -3.77 -13.21
N LYS A 107 -29.84 -2.83 -13.41
CA LYS A 107 -29.56 -1.46 -13.84
C LYS A 107 -29.47 -0.57 -12.62
N VAL A 108 -28.43 0.23 -12.52
CA VAL A 108 -28.15 1.03 -11.33
C VAL A 108 -28.01 2.50 -11.72
N ARG A 109 -28.67 3.38 -10.97
CA ARG A 109 -28.53 4.83 -11.04
C ARG A 109 -28.14 5.35 -9.66
N ILE A 110 -26.99 5.99 -9.55
CA ILE A 110 -26.46 6.51 -8.29
C ILE A 110 -26.24 8.02 -8.40
N LYS A 111 -26.74 8.76 -7.43
CA LYS A 111 -26.38 10.17 -7.24
C LYS A 111 -25.73 10.36 -5.89
N SER A 112 -24.59 11.03 -5.91
CA SER A 112 -23.88 11.44 -4.72
C SER A 112 -23.34 12.86 -4.91
N ARG A 113 -22.92 13.50 -3.82
CA ARG A 113 -22.17 14.76 -3.87
C ARG A 113 -20.71 14.46 -3.62
N ASP A 114 -20.41 13.85 -2.48
CA ASP A 114 -19.06 13.56 -2.02
C ASP A 114 -18.93 12.15 -1.44
N GLY A 115 -17.69 11.68 -1.24
CA GLY A 115 -17.37 10.36 -0.72
C GLY A 115 -16.97 9.37 -1.81
N GLU A 116 -17.29 8.09 -1.63
CA GLU A 116 -16.86 7.01 -2.51
C GLU A 116 -18.09 6.25 -3.05
N VAL A 117 -18.19 6.09 -4.36
CA VAL A 117 -19.16 5.21 -5.01
C VAL A 117 -18.40 4.03 -5.60
N ARG A 118 -18.50 2.87 -4.96
CA ARG A 118 -17.87 1.62 -5.40
C ARG A 118 -18.88 0.71 -6.08
N ILE A 119 -18.60 0.30 -7.31
CA ILE A 119 -19.42 -0.62 -8.09
C ILE A 119 -18.61 -1.88 -8.35
N SER A 120 -19.10 -3.05 -7.94
CA SER A 120 -18.38 -4.31 -8.16
C SER A 120 -19.32 -5.44 -8.60
N GLY A 121 -18.86 -6.28 -9.53
CA GLY A 121 -19.61 -7.43 -10.03
C GLY A 121 -20.34 -7.19 -11.35
N TYR A 122 -21.47 -7.89 -11.54
CA TYR A 122 -22.14 -8.01 -12.84
C TYR A 122 -23.36 -7.08 -12.93
N PHE A 123 -23.33 -6.12 -13.86
CA PHE A 123 -24.40 -5.17 -14.11
C PHE A 123 -24.74 -5.08 -15.60
N SER A 124 -25.97 -4.65 -15.94
CA SER A 124 -26.30 -4.32 -17.33
C SER A 124 -26.01 -2.86 -17.65
N SER A 125 -26.27 -1.95 -16.71
CA SER A 125 -25.86 -0.56 -16.80
C SER A 125 -25.65 0.08 -15.43
N CYS A 126 -24.62 0.91 -15.30
CA CYS A 126 -24.35 1.71 -14.12
C CYS A 126 -24.22 3.18 -14.52
N GLU A 127 -25.17 4.00 -14.08
CA GLU A 127 -25.14 5.44 -14.24
C GLU A 127 -24.78 6.08 -12.88
N VAL A 128 -23.68 6.81 -12.81
CA VAL A 128 -23.22 7.45 -11.56
C VAL A 128 -23.00 8.93 -11.78
N THR A 129 -23.58 9.75 -10.91
CA THR A 129 -23.34 11.20 -10.89
C THR A 129 -22.78 11.63 -9.53
N THR A 130 -21.61 12.29 -9.52
CA THR A 130 -20.98 12.87 -8.31
C THR A 130 -20.59 14.34 -8.51
N GLU A 131 -20.41 15.11 -7.43
CA GLU A 131 -19.76 16.44 -7.51
C GLU A 131 -18.24 16.29 -7.33
N THR A 132 -17.80 15.85 -6.15
CA THR A 132 -16.39 15.69 -5.78
C THR A 132 -16.00 14.25 -5.45
N GLY A 133 -16.97 13.35 -5.31
CA GLY A 133 -16.74 11.97 -4.89
C GLY A 133 -15.96 11.13 -5.90
N THR A 134 -15.28 10.10 -5.38
CA THR A 134 -14.55 9.09 -6.16
C THR A 134 -15.50 8.00 -6.63
N ILE A 135 -15.45 7.65 -7.91
CA ILE A 135 -16.19 6.54 -8.50
C ILE A 135 -15.18 5.42 -8.74
N SER A 136 -15.30 4.31 -8.03
CA SER A 136 -14.46 3.12 -8.21
C SER A 136 -15.28 1.98 -8.79
N THR A 137 -14.67 1.22 -9.69
CA THR A 137 -15.31 0.08 -10.34
C THR A 137 -14.43 -1.15 -10.30
N ASP A 138 -15.07 -2.30 -10.25
CA ASP A 138 -14.47 -3.61 -10.34
C ASP A 138 -15.46 -4.54 -11.07
N VAL A 139 -15.50 -4.41 -12.39
CA VAL A 139 -16.45 -5.07 -13.28
C VAL A 139 -15.73 -5.87 -14.36
N PRO A 140 -16.33 -6.96 -14.86
CA PRO A 140 -15.76 -7.74 -15.98
C PRO A 140 -15.53 -6.87 -17.23
N THR A 141 -14.44 -7.13 -17.98
CA THR A 141 -13.99 -6.29 -19.11
C THR A 141 -14.24 -6.87 -20.50
N GLU A 142 -14.93 -8.02 -20.60
CA GLU A 142 -15.08 -8.79 -21.84
C GLU A 142 -16.03 -8.13 -22.86
N ASN A 143 -16.96 -7.28 -22.42
CA ASN A 143 -17.83 -6.50 -23.30
C ASN A 143 -18.35 -5.26 -22.56
N VAL A 144 -17.53 -4.22 -22.48
CA VAL A 144 -17.85 -2.99 -21.73
C VAL A 144 -17.92 -1.80 -22.67
N ARG A 145 -19.00 -1.04 -22.58
CA ARG A 145 -19.10 0.31 -23.15
C ARG A 145 -19.03 1.33 -22.03
N TYR A 146 -18.11 2.28 -22.12
CA TYR A 146 -17.90 3.27 -21.07
C TYR A 146 -18.00 4.70 -21.60
N SER A 147 -18.51 5.61 -20.76
CA SER A 147 -18.57 7.05 -20.97
C SER A 147 -18.35 7.79 -19.65
N PHE A 148 -17.20 8.45 -19.52
CA PHE A 148 -16.81 9.17 -18.31
C PHE A 148 -16.69 10.66 -18.62
N LEU A 149 -17.48 11.49 -17.94
CA LEU A 149 -17.60 12.92 -18.18
C LEU A 149 -17.21 13.73 -16.95
N TRP A 150 -16.20 14.60 -17.10
CA TRP A 150 -15.87 15.64 -16.14
C TRP A 150 -16.46 16.98 -16.58
N THR A 151 -17.14 17.68 -15.67
CA THR A 151 -17.82 18.94 -16.02
C THR A 151 -17.16 20.21 -15.49
N SER A 152 -16.20 20.11 -14.58
CA SER A 152 -15.62 21.30 -13.90
C SER A 152 -14.14 21.12 -13.51
N SER A 153 -13.47 20.09 -14.02
CA SER A 153 -12.03 19.89 -13.90
C SER A 153 -11.50 19.09 -15.08
N TYR A 154 -10.19 19.18 -15.34
CA TYR A 154 -9.51 18.18 -16.15
C TYR A 154 -9.73 16.78 -15.55
N PRO A 155 -9.81 15.70 -16.36
CA PRO A 155 -10.05 14.36 -15.86
C PRO A 155 -8.99 13.92 -14.85
N ARG A 156 -9.46 13.31 -13.76
CA ARG A 156 -8.62 12.63 -12.78
C ARG A 156 -9.07 11.18 -12.75
N PHE A 157 -8.28 10.29 -13.33
CA PHE A 157 -8.66 8.90 -13.45
C PHE A 157 -7.45 7.98 -13.43
N LEU A 158 -7.68 6.72 -13.10
CA LEU A 158 -6.71 5.65 -13.21
C LEU A 158 -7.44 4.41 -13.71
N SER A 159 -6.83 3.63 -14.61
CA SER A 159 -7.47 2.46 -15.22
C SER A 159 -6.48 1.31 -15.36
N SER A 160 -6.90 0.09 -15.04
CA SER A 160 -6.08 -1.12 -15.24
C SER A 160 -6.07 -1.59 -16.70
N VAL A 161 -6.98 -1.07 -17.50
CA VAL A 161 -7.06 -1.29 -18.95
C VAL A 161 -6.81 0.00 -19.71
N PRO A 162 -6.25 -0.05 -20.93
CA PRO A 162 -6.06 1.14 -21.74
C PRO A 162 -7.41 1.79 -22.04
N LEU A 163 -7.50 3.10 -21.80
CA LEU A 163 -8.64 3.93 -22.16
C LEU A 163 -8.29 4.81 -23.35
N GLU A 164 -9.30 5.13 -24.14
CA GLU A 164 -9.26 6.15 -25.19
C GLU A 164 -8.80 7.52 -24.67
N GLU A 165 -8.23 8.34 -25.56
CA GLU A 165 -7.73 9.67 -25.23
C GLU A 165 -8.84 10.62 -24.73
N VAL A 166 -8.44 11.55 -23.86
CA VAL A 166 -9.33 12.59 -23.32
C VAL A 166 -9.78 13.54 -24.43
N LYS A 167 -11.09 13.62 -24.65
CA LYS A 167 -11.70 14.56 -25.60
C LYS A 167 -12.23 15.78 -24.86
N GLU A 168 -11.61 16.94 -25.08
CA GLU A 168 -12.11 18.22 -24.60
C GLU A 168 -13.40 18.64 -25.35
N LYS A 169 -14.38 19.16 -24.62
CA LYS A 169 -15.69 19.60 -25.09
C LYS A 169 -15.92 21.05 -24.66
N ALA A 170 -16.91 21.69 -25.27
CA ALA A 170 -17.29 23.07 -24.94
C ALA A 170 -17.57 23.26 -23.44
N ALA A 171 -17.27 24.46 -22.95
CA ALA A 171 -17.42 24.88 -21.55
C ALA A 171 -16.54 24.11 -20.55
N GLY A 172 -15.33 23.71 -20.94
CA GLY A 172 -14.35 23.07 -20.05
C GLY A 172 -14.78 21.68 -19.57
N LYS A 173 -15.53 20.95 -20.41
CA LYS A 173 -15.96 19.58 -20.14
C LYS A 173 -15.00 18.61 -20.80
N PHE A 174 -14.74 17.45 -20.18
CA PHE A 174 -13.81 16.46 -20.69
C PHE A 174 -14.45 15.08 -20.70
N LEU A 175 -14.31 14.36 -21.82
CA LEU A 175 -14.95 13.08 -22.06
C LEU A 175 -13.94 12.00 -22.40
N ILE A 176 -14.05 10.86 -21.73
CA ILE A 176 -13.36 9.61 -22.09
C ILE A 176 -14.46 8.59 -22.40
N ALA A 177 -14.50 8.05 -23.62
CA ALA A 177 -15.54 7.11 -24.01
C ALA A 177 -15.02 6.13 -25.06
N GLY A 178 -15.44 4.86 -24.94
CA GLY A 178 -14.96 3.77 -25.80
C GLY A 178 -15.64 2.44 -25.50
N ARG A 179 -15.03 1.36 -26.00
CA ARG A 179 -15.46 -0.02 -25.80
C ARG A 179 -14.28 -0.92 -25.50
N LEU A 180 -14.51 -1.98 -24.75
CA LEU A 180 -13.55 -3.02 -24.40
C LEU A 180 -14.10 -4.40 -24.77
N GLY A 181 -13.20 -5.30 -25.15
CA GLY A 181 -13.53 -6.70 -25.45
C GLY A 181 -14.07 -6.97 -26.86
N GLU A 182 -13.91 -6.03 -27.80
CA GLU A 182 -14.12 -6.33 -29.21
C GLU A 182 -12.97 -7.22 -29.73
N ASP A 183 -13.30 -8.44 -30.16
CA ASP A 183 -12.38 -9.31 -30.92
C ASP A 183 -11.91 -8.55 -32.18
N GLU A 184 -10.59 -8.43 -32.39
CA GLU A 184 -10.01 -7.81 -33.61
C GLU A 184 -10.55 -8.44 -34.92
N ARG A 185 -11.11 -9.65 -34.83
CA ARG A 185 -11.76 -10.36 -35.94
C ARG A 185 -13.16 -9.82 -36.30
N GLU A 186 -13.89 -9.21 -35.37
CA GLU A 186 -15.20 -8.60 -35.65
C GLU A 186 -15.09 -7.22 -36.30
N VAL A 187 -14.01 -6.47 -36.02
CA VAL A 187 -13.72 -5.18 -36.67
C VAL A 187 -13.56 -5.37 -38.19
N LYS A 188 -12.83 -6.42 -38.62
CA LYS A 188 -12.69 -6.78 -40.04
C LYS A 188 -14.00 -7.29 -40.67
N LYS A 189 -14.82 -8.04 -39.92
CA LYS A 189 -16.12 -8.51 -40.42
C LYS A 189 -17.15 -7.40 -40.58
N ASN A 190 -17.13 -6.38 -39.71
CA ASN A 190 -18.00 -5.21 -39.84
C ASN A 190 -17.52 -4.24 -40.92
N SER A 191 -16.21 -4.06 -41.12
CA SER A 191 -15.71 -3.30 -42.27
C SER A 191 -16.03 -3.99 -43.60
N GLU A 192 -15.92 -5.32 -43.69
CA GLU A 192 -16.26 -6.07 -44.89
C GLU A 192 -17.78 -6.21 -45.14
N ARG A 193 -18.63 -6.14 -44.10
CA ARG A 193 -20.09 -6.12 -44.25
C ARG A 193 -20.62 -4.80 -44.81
N ILE A 194 -19.92 -3.69 -44.56
CA ILE A 194 -20.28 -2.38 -45.13
C ILE A 194 -20.00 -2.33 -46.64
N ASP A 195 -18.96 -3.05 -47.12
CA ASP A 195 -18.63 -3.12 -48.55
C ASP A 195 -19.45 -4.16 -49.35
N ARG A 196 -20.06 -5.16 -48.70
CA ARG A 196 -20.82 -6.22 -49.39
C ARG A 196 -22.30 -5.93 -49.66
N ASN A 197 -22.82 -4.76 -49.24
CA ASN A 197 -24.22 -4.38 -49.55
C ASN A 197 -24.43 -3.80 -50.96
N LYS A 198 -23.42 -3.88 -51.84
CA LYS A 198 -23.55 -3.74 -53.30
C LYS A 198 -23.25 -5.08 -54.00
N SER A 199 -24.16 -6.05 -53.90
CA SER A 199 -24.39 -7.12 -54.91
C SER A 199 -25.28 -8.23 -54.33
N LYS A 200 -26.47 -8.43 -54.91
CA LYS A 200 -27.24 -9.70 -54.84
C LYS A 200 -26.59 -10.68 -55.85
N THR A 201 -26.55 -12.01 -55.75
CA THR A 201 -27.61 -13.02 -55.48
C THR A 201 -26.96 -14.44 -55.49
N THR A 202 -27.62 -15.45 -54.88
CA THR A 202 -27.49 -16.94 -55.03
C THR A 202 -26.12 -17.58 -54.75
N ASP A 203 -25.95 -18.66 -53.97
CA ASP A 203 -26.61 -19.97 -54.07
C ASP A 203 -26.47 -20.80 -52.76
N LYS A 204 -27.18 -21.94 -52.69
CA LYS A 204 -27.34 -22.85 -51.53
C LYS A 204 -26.21 -23.90 -51.35
N ASP A 205 -26.24 -24.48 -50.14
CA ASP A 205 -25.75 -25.79 -49.68
C ASP A 205 -24.31 -25.94 -49.15
N ALA A 206 -24.19 -26.21 -47.83
CA ALA A 206 -23.44 -27.34 -47.28
C ALA A 206 -23.65 -27.48 -45.75
N ILE A 207 -23.78 -28.74 -45.32
CA ILE A 207 -24.06 -29.27 -43.98
C ILE A 207 -22.79 -29.26 -43.11
N GLY A 208 -22.92 -29.01 -41.81
CA GLY A 208 -21.81 -29.16 -40.87
C GLY A 208 -22.17 -29.01 -39.38
N VAL A 209 -22.59 -30.13 -38.79
CA VAL A 209 -22.42 -30.60 -37.39
C VAL A 209 -22.67 -29.62 -36.23
N SER A 210 -23.66 -30.00 -35.40
CA SER A 210 -24.05 -29.31 -34.18
C SER A 210 -23.04 -29.54 -33.05
N GLU A 211 -22.54 -28.45 -32.46
CA GLU A 211 -22.09 -28.44 -31.07
C GLU A 211 -23.03 -27.52 -30.29
N ASN A 212 -23.47 -27.99 -29.12
CA ASN A 212 -24.50 -27.39 -28.27
C ASN A 212 -24.30 -25.86 -28.09
N PRO A 213 -25.20 -25.00 -28.60
CA PRO A 213 -25.04 -23.55 -28.52
C PRO A 213 -25.34 -22.96 -27.13
N THR A 214 -25.88 -23.76 -26.21
CA THR A 214 -26.64 -23.20 -25.08
C THR A 214 -25.78 -22.70 -23.92
N GLU A 215 -24.52 -23.13 -23.79
CA GLU A 215 -23.61 -22.67 -22.73
C GLU A 215 -22.68 -21.53 -23.19
N ALA A 216 -22.23 -21.52 -24.45
CA ALA A 216 -21.33 -20.49 -25.00
C ALA A 216 -22.02 -19.13 -25.29
N LEU A 217 -23.36 -19.06 -25.27
CA LEU A 217 -24.11 -17.83 -25.58
C LEU A 217 -24.43 -16.96 -24.34
N GLN A 218 -24.15 -17.42 -23.12
CA GLN A 218 -24.39 -16.62 -21.91
C GLN A 218 -23.25 -15.63 -21.58
N GLU A 219 -22.09 -15.74 -22.25
CA GLU A 219 -20.85 -15.05 -21.86
C GLU A 219 -20.60 -13.65 -22.47
N LYS A 220 -21.46 -13.12 -23.36
CA LYS A 220 -21.24 -11.80 -24.01
C LYS A 220 -22.33 -10.76 -23.76
N ARG A 221 -22.78 -10.56 -22.52
CA ARG A 221 -23.70 -9.45 -22.20
C ARG A 221 -22.92 -8.13 -22.06
N GLU A 222 -23.31 -7.11 -22.83
CA GLU A 222 -22.70 -5.77 -22.78
C GLU A 222 -22.98 -5.09 -21.43
N ILE A 223 -21.94 -4.58 -20.77
CA ILE A 223 -22.03 -3.73 -19.58
C ILE A 223 -21.89 -2.27 -20.01
N LYS A 224 -22.83 -1.41 -19.61
CA LYS A 224 -22.77 0.04 -19.88
C LYS A 224 -22.38 0.83 -18.63
N LEU A 225 -21.31 1.62 -18.71
CA LEU A 225 -20.84 2.46 -17.62
C LEU A 225 -20.91 3.94 -18.02
N ASP A 226 -21.81 4.70 -17.39
CA ASP A 226 -22.03 6.11 -17.67
C ASP A 226 -21.76 6.94 -16.41
N PHE A 227 -20.56 7.50 -16.30
CA PHE A 227 -20.13 8.25 -15.13
C PHE A 227 -20.02 9.73 -15.43
N LYS A 228 -20.53 10.54 -14.51
CA LYS A 228 -20.48 11.99 -14.58
C LYS A 228 -19.99 12.54 -13.25
N THR A 229 -18.95 13.36 -13.29
CA THR A 229 -18.47 14.03 -12.09
C THR A 229 -18.10 15.48 -12.37
N ALA A 230 -18.25 16.37 -11.39
CA ALA A 230 -17.81 17.76 -11.57
C ALA A 230 -16.29 17.85 -11.45
N ARG A 231 -15.75 17.36 -10.33
CA ARG A 231 -14.33 17.36 -10.01
C ARG A 231 -13.83 16.02 -9.48
N GLY A 232 -14.65 14.99 -9.36
CA GLY A 232 -14.29 13.71 -8.74
C GLY A 232 -13.21 12.91 -9.48
N ILE A 233 -12.88 11.75 -8.92
CA ILE A 233 -11.90 10.80 -9.45
C ILE A 233 -12.64 9.58 -10.01
N VAL A 234 -12.20 9.02 -11.13
CA VAL A 234 -12.72 7.75 -11.66
C VAL A 234 -11.63 6.68 -11.63
N LEU A 235 -11.86 5.59 -10.90
CA LEU A 235 -10.96 4.44 -10.82
C LEU A 235 -11.61 3.27 -11.56
N PHE A 236 -11.05 2.90 -12.70
CA PHE A 236 -11.58 1.85 -13.56
C PHE A 236 -10.83 0.53 -13.35
N ASN A 237 -11.47 -0.42 -12.67
CA ASN A 237 -10.90 -1.73 -12.31
C ASN A 237 -9.53 -1.65 -11.63
N ILE A 238 -9.38 -0.68 -10.72
CA ILE A 238 -8.20 -0.50 -9.88
C ILE A 238 -8.64 -0.47 -8.43
N ASN A 239 -7.88 -1.15 -7.58
CA ASN A 239 -8.06 -1.08 -6.16
C ASN A 239 -7.68 0.34 -5.65
N PRO A 240 -8.58 1.03 -4.91
CA PRO A 240 -8.26 2.35 -4.35
C PRO A 240 -6.96 2.42 -3.53
N SER A 241 -6.48 1.30 -2.97
CA SER A 241 -5.22 1.25 -2.24
C SER A 241 -3.96 1.28 -3.14
N GLU A 242 -4.10 1.06 -4.44
CA GLU A 242 -3.03 1.19 -5.45
C GLU A 242 -3.00 2.58 -6.09
N VAL A 243 -3.86 3.48 -5.62
CA VAL A 243 -3.98 4.82 -6.18
C VAL A 243 -3.01 5.73 -5.46
N PRO A 244 -2.10 6.41 -6.19
CA PRO A 244 -1.22 7.40 -5.57
C PRO A 244 -2.04 8.58 -5.07
N SER A 245 -1.47 9.34 -4.14
CA SER A 245 -2.13 10.49 -3.54
C SER A 245 -2.42 11.62 -4.54
N ASP A 246 -1.62 11.74 -5.61
CA ASP A 246 -1.80 12.71 -6.69
C ASP A 246 -1.93 12.02 -8.05
N LEU A 247 -3.12 12.13 -8.66
CA LEU A 247 -3.46 11.55 -9.96
C LEU A 247 -3.26 12.51 -11.14
N ARG A 248 -2.73 13.71 -10.90
CA ARG A 248 -2.47 14.65 -11.98
C ARG A 248 -1.29 14.16 -12.80
N GLU A 249 -1.49 14.02 -14.10
CA GLU A 249 -0.38 13.82 -15.02
C GLU A 249 0.58 15.01 -14.92
N ARG A 250 1.87 14.73 -14.69
CA ARG A 250 2.90 15.74 -14.40
C ARG A 250 4.29 15.27 -14.86
N PRO A 251 5.24 16.19 -15.06
CA PRO A 251 6.61 15.84 -15.40
C PRO A 251 7.24 14.88 -14.39
N LEU A 252 8.02 13.93 -14.88
CA LEU A 252 8.74 12.98 -14.03
C LEU A 252 9.79 13.70 -13.18
N THR A 253 9.81 13.37 -11.89
CA THR A 253 10.86 13.73 -10.93
C THR A 253 12.16 13.00 -11.25
N GLU A 254 13.28 13.46 -10.70
CA GLU A 254 14.56 12.75 -10.83
C GLU A 254 14.50 11.37 -10.17
N ALA A 255 13.78 11.24 -9.06
CA ALA A 255 13.46 9.94 -8.45
C ALA A 255 12.70 9.02 -9.41
N ALA A 256 11.61 9.48 -10.02
CA ALA A 256 10.84 8.68 -10.96
C ALA A 256 11.68 8.25 -12.17
N LYS A 257 12.52 9.15 -12.70
CA LYS A 257 13.46 8.82 -13.78
C LYS A 257 14.47 7.77 -13.34
N ALA A 258 15.03 7.87 -12.14
CA ALA A 258 15.95 6.88 -11.58
C ALA A 258 15.29 5.51 -11.42
N ILE A 259 14.06 5.46 -10.91
CA ILE A 259 13.26 4.24 -10.82
C ILE A 259 13.07 3.60 -12.20
N ILE A 260 12.73 4.41 -13.22
CA ILE A 260 12.60 3.91 -14.60
C ILE A 260 13.94 3.38 -15.14
N ARG A 261 15.05 4.08 -14.88
CA ARG A 261 16.40 3.63 -15.26
C ARG A 261 16.80 2.33 -14.55
N SER A 262 16.33 2.11 -13.32
CA SER A 262 16.69 0.95 -12.50
C SER A 262 16.27 -0.38 -13.13
N GLY A 263 15.21 -0.34 -13.94
CA GLY A 263 14.66 -1.49 -14.64
C GLY A 263 13.58 -2.27 -13.88
N ASP A 264 13.25 -1.87 -12.64
CA ASP A 264 12.22 -2.51 -11.82
C ASP A 264 10.85 -2.46 -12.52
N SER A 265 10.32 -3.62 -12.91
CA SER A 265 9.10 -3.71 -13.70
C SER A 265 7.86 -3.27 -12.94
N PHE A 266 7.79 -3.52 -11.63
CA PHE A 266 6.62 -3.20 -10.83
C PHE A 266 6.50 -1.69 -10.66
N LEU A 267 7.60 -1.05 -10.24
CA LEU A 267 7.63 0.39 -10.02
C LEU A 267 7.48 1.18 -11.33
N MET A 268 8.07 0.67 -12.41
CA MET A 268 7.91 1.29 -13.73
C MET A 268 6.47 1.28 -14.23
N GLU A 269 5.77 0.17 -14.07
CA GLU A 269 4.38 0.07 -14.50
C GLU A 269 3.49 0.99 -13.66
N ALA A 270 3.77 1.11 -12.36
CA ALA A 270 3.08 2.08 -11.49
C ALA A 270 3.28 3.53 -11.99
N ILE A 271 4.51 3.95 -12.27
CA ILE A 271 4.78 5.30 -12.80
C ILE A 271 4.13 5.50 -14.18
N ARG A 272 4.20 4.51 -15.07
CA ARG A 272 3.59 4.55 -16.39
C ARG A 272 2.07 4.77 -16.30
N ARG A 273 1.41 4.11 -15.35
CA ARG A 273 -0.04 4.21 -15.13
C ARG A 273 -0.46 5.63 -14.76
N VAL A 274 0.36 6.34 -13.99
CA VAL A 274 0.06 7.67 -13.44
C VAL A 274 0.43 8.78 -14.42
N SER A 275 1.53 8.62 -15.16
CA SER A 275 2.04 9.65 -16.08
C SER A 275 2.47 9.06 -17.42
N PRO A 276 1.52 8.50 -18.21
CA PRO A 276 1.83 7.69 -19.38
C PRO A 276 2.56 8.47 -20.48
N ARG A 277 2.21 9.75 -20.71
CA ARG A 277 2.87 10.57 -21.74
C ARG A 277 4.33 10.83 -21.39
N PHE A 278 4.57 11.33 -20.17
CA PHE A 278 5.92 11.66 -19.72
C PHE A 278 6.80 10.42 -19.56
N PHE A 279 6.21 9.29 -19.12
CA PHE A 279 6.89 7.99 -19.13
C PHE A 279 7.29 7.59 -20.55
N GLY A 280 6.36 7.65 -21.51
CA GLY A 280 6.62 7.26 -22.90
C GLY A 280 7.70 8.12 -23.56
N ASP A 281 7.70 9.43 -23.31
CA ASP A 281 8.71 10.32 -23.83
C ASP A 281 10.08 10.08 -23.21
N TYR A 282 10.15 9.85 -21.89
CA TYR A 282 11.41 9.51 -21.23
C TYR A 282 11.94 8.13 -21.67
N ALA A 283 11.07 7.12 -21.77
CA ALA A 283 11.46 5.76 -22.17
C ALA A 283 12.10 5.71 -23.55
N LYS A 284 11.68 6.58 -24.49
CA LYS A 284 12.32 6.72 -25.81
C LYS A 284 13.75 7.25 -25.75
N THR A 285 14.11 7.99 -24.70
CA THR A 285 15.47 8.53 -24.50
C THR A 285 16.43 7.51 -23.89
N LEU A 286 15.91 6.43 -23.31
CA LEU A 286 16.72 5.42 -22.66
C LEU A 286 17.42 4.52 -23.70
N PRO A 287 18.67 4.13 -23.46
CA PRO A 287 19.33 3.15 -24.30
C PRO A 287 18.54 1.83 -24.28
N PRO A 288 18.58 1.04 -25.38
CA PRO A 288 17.98 -0.29 -25.36
C PRO A 288 18.56 -1.06 -24.18
N ARG A 289 17.69 -1.68 -23.38
CA ARG A 289 18.10 -2.48 -22.23
C ARG A 289 19.09 -3.52 -22.73
N LYS A 290 20.36 -3.36 -22.36
CA LYS A 290 21.27 -4.50 -22.34
C LYS A 290 20.68 -5.41 -21.29
N ALA A 291 20.08 -6.52 -21.71
CA ALA A 291 19.91 -7.65 -20.82
C ALA A 291 21.30 -7.89 -20.24
N GLU A 292 21.50 -7.58 -18.96
CA GLU A 292 22.69 -8.05 -18.28
C GLU A 292 22.71 -9.56 -18.55
N PRO A 293 23.81 -10.12 -19.08
CA PRO A 293 23.87 -11.55 -19.33
C PRO A 293 23.46 -12.21 -18.02
N GLY A 294 22.35 -12.94 -18.06
CA GLY A 294 21.95 -13.75 -16.94
C GLY A 294 23.17 -14.60 -16.60
N LEU A 295 23.64 -14.51 -15.37
CA LEU A 295 24.64 -15.43 -14.87
C LEU A 295 24.03 -16.82 -15.00
N SER A 296 24.35 -17.51 -16.10
CA SER A 296 24.51 -18.95 -16.05
C SER A 296 25.58 -19.13 -15.00
N TYR A 297 25.20 -19.64 -13.84
CA TYR A 297 26.16 -20.15 -12.88
C TYR A 297 26.91 -21.28 -13.58
N LEU A 298 27.97 -20.93 -14.30
CA LEU A 298 29.11 -21.81 -14.44
C LEU A 298 29.59 -22.02 -13.02
N GLN A 299 29.11 -23.12 -12.45
CA GLN A 299 29.55 -23.66 -11.18
C GLN A 299 31.01 -24.10 -11.36
N GLN A 300 31.91 -23.12 -11.42
CA GLN A 300 33.35 -23.34 -11.42
C GLN A 300 33.86 -22.87 -10.06
N GLY A 301 34.19 -23.89 -9.27
CA GLY A 301 34.57 -23.77 -7.87
C GLY A 301 34.02 -24.99 -7.13
N LEU A 302 34.52 -26.18 -7.48
CA LEU A 302 34.54 -27.29 -6.52
C LEU A 302 35.36 -26.79 -5.33
N SER A 303 34.66 -26.31 -4.31
CA SER A 303 35.26 -26.19 -2.99
C SER A 303 35.40 -27.61 -2.45
N GLU A 304 36.61 -28.00 -2.07
CA GLU A 304 36.84 -29.22 -1.31
C GLU A 304 35.91 -29.23 -0.09
N GLY A 305 35.19 -30.34 0.08
CA GLY A 305 34.07 -30.45 1.00
C GLY A 305 34.46 -30.19 2.45
N SER A 306 34.16 -28.99 2.95
CA SER A 306 34.08 -28.71 4.37
C SER A 306 32.66 -29.02 4.86
N ASP A 307 32.57 -29.83 5.91
CA ASP A 307 31.31 -30.12 6.63
C ASP A 307 30.77 -28.89 7.38
N LYS A 308 31.52 -27.78 7.38
CA LYS A 308 31.19 -26.55 8.10
C LYS A 308 30.26 -25.66 7.27
N ARG A 309 29.19 -25.24 7.91
CA ARG A 309 28.26 -24.22 7.41
C ARG A 309 28.22 -23.05 8.39
N GLN A 310 27.99 -21.86 7.87
CA GLN A 310 27.80 -20.64 8.66
C GLN A 310 26.39 -20.13 8.42
N ALA A 311 25.64 -19.94 9.51
CA ALA A 311 24.31 -19.37 9.51
C ALA A 311 24.32 -17.98 10.14
N ILE A 312 23.67 -17.01 9.50
CA ILE A 312 23.38 -15.71 10.10
C ILE A 312 22.04 -15.81 10.81
N VAL A 313 22.01 -15.48 12.10
CA VAL A 313 20.86 -15.68 12.98
C VAL A 313 20.54 -14.39 13.72
N LYS A 314 19.32 -13.89 13.57
CA LYS A 314 18.79 -12.77 14.35
C LYS A 314 18.14 -13.31 15.62
N VAL A 315 18.45 -12.73 16.78
CA VAL A 315 17.86 -13.14 18.06
C VAL A 315 17.02 -12.02 18.66
N MET A 316 15.78 -12.32 19.02
CA MET A 316 14.80 -11.35 19.52
C MET A 316 14.04 -11.88 20.74
N ASP A 317 13.50 -10.98 21.56
CA ASP A 317 12.54 -11.28 22.62
C ASP A 317 11.09 -11.27 22.11
N PHE A 318 10.14 -11.69 22.95
CA PHE A 318 8.69 -11.67 22.64
C PHE A 318 8.11 -10.31 22.25
N ARG A 319 8.84 -9.21 22.44
CA ARG A 319 8.47 -7.84 22.05
C ARG A 319 9.17 -7.41 20.75
N GLY A 320 9.87 -8.33 20.07
CA GLY A 320 10.63 -8.06 18.85
C GLY A 320 11.97 -7.36 19.09
N ARG A 321 12.39 -7.19 20.35
CA ARG A 321 13.64 -6.48 20.67
C ARG A 321 14.82 -7.42 20.54
N ALA A 322 15.87 -6.92 19.91
CA ALA A 322 17.12 -7.63 19.72
C ALA A 322 17.83 -7.97 21.04
N ILE A 323 18.34 -9.20 21.14
CA ILE A 323 19.12 -9.65 22.29
C ILE A 323 20.60 -9.72 21.89
N SER A 324 21.44 -8.97 22.58
CA SER A 324 22.90 -8.97 22.41
C SER A 324 23.61 -9.72 23.55
N GLY A 325 24.92 -9.92 23.41
CA GLY A 325 25.75 -10.56 24.44
C GLY A 325 25.56 -12.06 24.62
N LEU A 326 24.88 -12.74 23.70
CA LEU A 326 24.75 -14.20 23.71
C LEU A 326 26.07 -14.90 23.35
N GLU A 327 26.32 -16.01 24.01
CA GLU A 327 27.48 -16.86 23.84
C GLU A 327 27.10 -18.19 23.18
N LYS A 328 28.09 -18.97 22.75
CA LYS A 328 27.89 -20.29 22.13
C LYS A 328 26.94 -21.22 22.90
N LYS A 329 26.96 -21.16 24.24
CA LYS A 329 26.13 -21.99 25.13
C LYS A 329 24.63 -21.66 25.06
N ASP A 330 24.28 -20.48 24.56
CA ASP A 330 22.90 -20.01 24.49
C ASP A 330 22.19 -20.51 23.22
N PHE A 331 22.90 -21.20 22.32
CA PHE A 331 22.36 -21.64 21.03
C PHE A 331 22.26 -23.15 20.92
N LEU A 332 21.22 -23.60 20.21
CA LEU A 332 21.00 -24.98 19.82
C LEU A 332 20.69 -25.02 18.31
N VAL A 333 21.55 -25.66 17.53
CA VAL A 333 21.33 -25.88 16.10
C VAL A 333 20.80 -27.29 15.87
N LEU A 334 19.66 -27.38 15.18
CA LEU A 334 18.99 -28.63 14.81
C LEU A 334 18.90 -28.71 13.29
N GLU A 335 19.33 -29.82 12.71
CA GLU A 335 19.19 -30.11 11.29
C GLU A 335 18.56 -31.50 11.15
N ASP A 336 17.42 -31.59 10.46
CA ASP A 336 16.56 -32.79 10.41
C ASP A 336 16.18 -33.35 11.80
N GLY A 337 16.03 -32.45 12.77
CA GLY A 337 15.71 -32.81 14.15
C GLY A 337 16.89 -33.34 14.96
N GLN A 338 18.08 -33.47 14.37
CA GLN A 338 19.31 -33.85 15.06
C GLN A 338 20.10 -32.63 15.49
N GLN A 339 20.61 -32.63 16.72
CA GLN A 339 21.49 -31.58 17.22
C GLN A 339 22.83 -31.62 16.49
N LYS A 340 23.25 -30.45 16.00
CA LYS A 340 24.53 -30.26 15.32
C LYS A 340 25.55 -29.59 16.23
N GLU A 341 26.81 -29.96 16.03
CA GLU A 341 27.92 -29.36 16.76
C GLU A 341 28.10 -27.92 16.29
N ILE A 342 27.93 -26.98 17.22
CA ILE A 342 28.28 -25.57 17.00
C ILE A 342 29.80 -25.45 17.17
N ILE A 343 30.48 -24.88 16.19
CA ILE A 343 31.92 -24.62 16.21
C ILE A 343 32.16 -23.27 16.87
N SER A 344 31.57 -22.20 16.34
CA SER A 344 31.68 -20.83 16.84
C SER A 344 30.36 -20.09 16.76
N VAL A 345 30.20 -19.11 17.66
CA VAL A 345 29.14 -18.09 17.61
C VAL A 345 29.82 -16.75 17.79
N GLU A 346 29.69 -15.89 16.80
CA GLU A 346 30.31 -14.56 16.80
C GLU A 346 29.23 -13.51 16.50
N PRO A 347 29.19 -12.38 17.23
CA PRO A 347 28.40 -11.24 16.80
C PRO A 347 28.82 -10.83 15.39
N VAL A 348 27.85 -10.55 14.53
CA VAL A 348 28.14 -10.02 13.20
C VAL A 348 28.64 -8.59 13.36
N THR A 349 29.95 -8.40 13.32
CA THR A 349 30.60 -7.08 13.37
C THR A 349 30.83 -6.46 12.00
N ALA A 350 30.24 -7.05 10.95
CA ALA A 350 30.35 -6.54 9.59
C ALA A 350 29.73 -5.12 9.52
N PRO A 351 30.44 -4.14 8.92
CA PRO A 351 29.89 -2.80 8.68
C PRO A 351 28.55 -2.88 7.96
N MET A 352 27.57 -2.13 8.46
CA MET A 352 26.28 -1.98 7.78
C MET A 352 26.28 -0.77 6.86
N ASN A 353 25.45 -0.84 5.82
CA ASN A 353 25.09 0.32 5.02
C ASN A 353 23.76 0.86 5.52
N LEU A 354 23.74 2.11 5.96
CA LEU A 354 22.54 2.73 6.46
C LEU A 354 22.17 3.95 5.64
N VAL A 355 20.93 4.01 5.19
CA VAL A 355 20.37 5.22 4.58
C VAL A 355 19.50 5.91 5.61
N LEU A 356 19.87 7.15 5.93
CA LEU A 356 19.02 8.05 6.71
C LEU A 356 18.15 8.82 5.72
N LEU A 357 16.86 8.49 5.71
CA LEU A 357 15.86 9.07 4.81
C LEU A 357 15.07 10.13 5.58
N LEU A 358 15.27 11.40 5.22
CA LEU A 358 14.74 12.55 5.95
C LEU A 358 13.66 13.26 5.15
N ASP A 359 12.49 13.42 5.76
CA ASP A 359 11.42 14.28 5.27
C ASP A 359 11.79 15.75 5.46
N VAL A 360 11.79 16.51 4.37
CA VAL A 360 12.04 17.96 4.36
C VAL A 360 10.90 18.70 3.67
N SER A 361 9.69 18.14 3.73
CA SER A 361 8.47 18.74 3.16
C SER A 361 8.01 19.98 3.93
N GLY A 362 7.00 20.68 3.39
CA GLY A 362 6.41 21.86 4.02
C GLY A 362 5.81 21.61 5.41
N SER A 363 5.48 20.36 5.78
CA SER A 363 4.96 20.05 7.11
C SER A 363 6.01 20.23 8.22
N VAL A 364 7.29 20.19 7.86
CA VAL A 364 8.43 20.34 8.79
C VAL A 364 9.21 21.65 8.60
N GLU A 365 8.73 22.57 7.77
CA GLU A 365 9.45 23.81 7.39
C GLU A 365 9.91 24.63 8.60
N ASN A 366 9.02 24.84 9.57
CA ASN A 366 9.32 25.58 10.80
C ASN A 366 10.23 24.82 11.80
N TYR A 367 10.62 23.60 11.47
CA TYR A 367 11.24 22.66 12.40
C TYR A 367 12.46 21.95 11.84
N ILE A 368 13.04 22.52 10.78
CA ILE A 368 14.19 21.92 10.12
C ILE A 368 15.37 21.70 11.07
N ASP A 369 15.59 22.59 12.04
CA ASP A 369 16.65 22.44 13.04
C ASP A 369 16.44 21.24 13.95
N PHE A 370 15.18 20.90 14.24
CA PHE A 370 14.86 19.69 14.97
C PHE A 370 15.26 18.45 14.16
N ILE A 371 14.93 18.40 12.86
CA ILE A 371 15.31 17.30 11.97
C ILE A 371 16.85 17.18 11.88
N ARG A 372 17.56 18.30 11.71
CA ARG A 372 19.04 18.34 11.69
C ARG A 372 19.64 17.79 12.98
N ARG A 373 19.19 18.26 14.15
CA ARG A 373 19.68 17.78 15.47
C ARG A 373 19.42 16.28 15.67
N THR A 374 18.23 15.85 15.28
CA THR A 374 17.78 14.47 15.40
C THR A 374 18.61 13.53 14.50
N ALA A 375 18.86 13.94 13.26
CA ALA A 375 19.76 13.25 12.33
C ALA A 375 21.21 13.17 12.86
N ARG A 376 21.76 14.27 13.39
CA ARG A 376 23.12 14.28 14.00
C ARG A 376 23.24 13.31 15.16
N THR A 377 22.22 13.27 16.02
CA THR A 377 22.15 12.36 17.18
C THR A 377 22.12 10.90 16.74
N PHE A 378 21.31 10.60 15.72
CA PHE A 378 21.25 9.26 15.14
C PHE A 378 22.60 8.83 14.57
N ILE A 379 23.23 9.68 13.77
CA ILE A 379 24.57 9.44 13.21
C ILE A 379 25.53 9.08 14.35
N ASN A 380 25.63 9.90 15.39
CA ASN A 380 26.52 9.65 16.53
C ASN A 380 26.25 8.34 17.29
N THR A 381 25.03 7.80 17.23
CA THR A 381 24.66 6.53 17.88
C THR A 381 25.19 5.30 17.11
N MET A 382 25.42 5.43 15.79
CA MET A 382 25.92 4.35 14.93
C MET A 382 27.41 4.07 15.15
N ALA A 383 27.85 2.82 14.93
CA ALA A 383 29.24 2.45 15.16
C ALA A 383 30.19 3.16 14.16
N PRO A 384 31.45 3.46 14.55
CA PRO A 384 32.38 4.19 13.69
C PRO A 384 32.66 3.55 12.33
N LYS A 385 32.48 2.23 12.20
CA LYS A 385 32.69 1.48 10.96
C LYS A 385 31.46 1.47 10.05
N ASP A 386 30.29 1.87 10.54
CA ASP A 386 29.05 1.86 9.77
C ASP A 386 29.08 2.97 8.72
N ARG A 387 28.68 2.65 7.49
CA ARG A 387 28.61 3.60 6.38
C ARG A 387 27.21 4.17 6.32
N ILE A 388 27.10 5.50 6.34
CA ILE A 388 25.81 6.20 6.32
C ILE A 388 25.72 7.02 5.04
N ALA A 389 24.58 6.94 4.37
CA ALA A 389 24.15 7.85 3.31
C ALA A 389 22.98 8.69 3.83
N ILE A 390 22.85 9.92 3.35
CA ILE A 390 21.74 10.82 3.69
C ILE A 390 20.96 11.13 2.42
N VAL A 391 19.68 10.80 2.44
CA VAL A 391 18.73 11.11 1.39
C VAL A 391 17.65 12.00 1.99
N ILE A 392 17.32 13.09 1.32
CA ILE A 392 16.20 13.96 1.68
C ILE A 392 15.10 13.85 0.64
N PHE A 393 13.86 14.10 1.03
CA PHE A 393 12.74 14.14 0.10
C PHE A 393 11.70 15.21 0.45
N ASN A 394 11.11 15.76 -0.60
CA ASN A 394 9.96 16.65 -0.56
C ASN A 394 9.10 16.45 -1.84
N ASP A 395 9.06 17.39 -2.77
CA ASP A 395 8.49 17.20 -4.12
C ASP A 395 9.31 16.23 -4.99
N ASP A 396 10.60 16.08 -4.70
CA ASP A 396 11.54 15.14 -5.34
C ASP A 396 12.50 14.58 -4.28
N VAL A 397 13.41 13.70 -4.69
CA VAL A 397 14.36 13.00 -3.83
C VAL A 397 15.78 13.43 -4.19
N LYS A 398 16.59 13.74 -3.17
CA LYS A 398 17.97 14.17 -3.35
C LYS A 398 18.90 13.40 -2.43
N LEU A 399 19.97 12.84 -3.01
CA LEU A 399 21.10 12.31 -2.25
C LEU A 399 21.98 13.48 -1.78
N LEU A 400 22.02 13.74 -0.47
CA LEU A 400 22.88 14.77 0.12
C LEU A 400 24.29 14.25 0.37
N SER A 401 24.41 13.00 0.81
CA SER A 401 25.71 12.33 0.97
C SER A 401 25.58 10.87 0.60
N ASP A 402 26.49 10.39 -0.23
CA ASP A 402 26.70 8.97 -0.47
C ASP A 402 27.29 8.28 0.78
N PHE A 403 27.34 6.95 0.76
CA PHE A 403 27.83 6.12 1.86
C PHE A 403 29.24 6.51 2.29
N THR A 404 29.36 6.96 3.54
CA THR A 404 30.63 7.33 4.14
C THR A 404 30.70 6.97 5.62
N THR A 405 31.90 6.77 6.14
CA THR A 405 32.18 6.67 7.59
C THR A 405 32.57 8.04 8.18
N ASP A 406 32.82 9.04 7.33
CA ASP A 406 33.21 10.40 7.73
C ASP A 406 31.99 11.16 8.29
N ARG A 407 31.98 11.34 9.61
CA ARG A 407 30.86 11.99 10.32
C ARG A 407 30.82 13.50 10.09
N GLU A 408 31.97 14.13 9.89
CA GLU A 408 32.04 15.57 9.61
C GLU A 408 31.44 15.89 8.23
N ARG A 409 31.67 15.01 7.24
CA ARG A 409 31.03 15.14 5.92
C ARG A 409 29.50 15.04 6.03
N LEU A 410 28.99 14.09 6.81
CA LEU A 410 27.55 13.93 7.03
C LEU A 410 26.95 15.15 7.75
N PHE A 411 27.67 15.68 8.74
CA PHE A 411 27.26 16.86 9.49
C PHE A 411 27.19 18.11 8.63
N LYS A 412 28.15 18.33 7.73
CA LYS A 412 28.10 19.44 6.77
C LYS A 412 26.94 19.28 5.80
N ALA A 413 26.70 18.07 5.29
CA ALA A 413 25.59 17.81 4.39
C ALA A 413 24.22 18.14 5.03
N LEU A 414 24.07 17.96 6.35
CA LEU A 414 22.84 18.32 7.07
C LEU A 414 22.58 19.82 7.16
N ASP A 415 23.57 20.67 6.88
CA ASP A 415 23.43 22.13 6.89
C ASP A 415 23.06 22.70 5.49
N GLU A 416 23.04 21.86 4.45
CA GLU A 416 22.91 22.26 3.03
C GLU A 416 21.50 22.08 2.45
N PHE A 417 20.47 21.94 3.28
CA PHE A 417 19.09 21.78 2.82
C PHE A 417 18.12 22.68 3.57
N ASP A 418 17.08 23.11 2.85
CA ASP A 418 15.90 23.79 3.36
C ASP A 418 14.68 22.87 3.24
N ALA A 419 13.61 23.21 3.94
CA ALA A 419 12.37 22.46 3.94
C ALA A 419 11.26 23.21 3.19
N GLY A 420 10.33 22.48 2.60
CA GLY A 420 9.25 23.03 1.79
C GLY A 420 8.77 22.05 0.73
N GLY A 421 7.63 22.36 0.12
CA GLY A 421 7.05 21.55 -0.94
C GLY A 421 6.18 20.38 -0.45
N GLY A 422 5.85 19.47 -1.37
CA GLY A 422 5.07 18.26 -1.10
C GLY A 422 5.86 17.17 -0.36
N THR A 423 5.23 16.00 -0.21
CA THR A 423 5.80 14.83 0.49
C THR A 423 5.74 13.62 -0.45
N ALA A 424 6.84 13.33 -1.15
CA ALA A 424 7.00 12.20 -2.08
C ALA A 424 7.70 11.01 -1.38
N TYR A 425 7.09 10.56 -0.29
CA TYR A 425 7.64 9.55 0.60
C TYR A 425 7.82 8.18 -0.07
N TYR A 426 6.83 7.73 -0.84
CA TYR A 426 6.90 6.43 -1.53
C TYR A 426 7.92 6.43 -2.65
N ASP A 427 8.00 7.51 -3.43
CA ASP A 427 9.06 7.68 -4.43
C ASP A 427 10.45 7.71 -3.78
N ALA A 428 10.59 8.30 -2.59
CA ALA A 428 11.84 8.35 -1.83
C ALA A 428 12.30 6.98 -1.32
N LEU A 429 11.37 6.17 -0.81
CA LEU A 429 11.64 4.78 -0.44
C LEU A 429 12.06 3.95 -1.67
N ALA A 430 11.27 4.01 -2.75
CA ALA A 430 11.58 3.30 -3.99
C ALA A 430 12.95 3.69 -4.55
N TYR A 431 13.22 4.99 -4.66
CA TYR A 431 14.50 5.53 -5.10
C TYR A 431 15.65 4.99 -4.25
N THR A 432 15.49 4.99 -2.93
CA THR A 432 16.51 4.47 -2.00
C THR A 432 16.77 2.99 -2.23
N LEU A 433 15.73 2.18 -2.43
CA LEU A 433 15.84 0.74 -2.66
C LEU A 433 16.55 0.43 -3.99
N VAL A 434 16.17 1.11 -5.07
CA VAL A 434 16.60 0.73 -6.43
C VAL A 434 17.83 1.47 -6.96
N GLU A 435 18.12 2.67 -6.47
CA GLU A 435 19.28 3.47 -6.88
C GLU A 435 20.40 3.41 -5.83
N ILE A 436 20.07 3.67 -4.55
CA ILE A 436 21.09 3.81 -3.49
C ILE A 436 21.53 2.45 -2.94
N LEU A 437 20.59 1.54 -2.68
CA LEU A 437 20.90 0.24 -2.08
C LEU A 437 21.27 -0.84 -3.10
N LYS A 438 20.89 -0.69 -4.38
CA LYS A 438 21.18 -1.68 -5.42
C LYS A 438 22.68 -2.03 -5.56
N PRO A 439 23.65 -1.10 -5.48
CA PRO A 439 25.08 -1.42 -5.46
C PRO A 439 25.53 -2.19 -4.21
N THR A 440 24.71 -2.20 -3.16
CA THR A 440 25.01 -2.78 -1.85
C THR A 440 24.33 -4.12 -1.58
N LYS A 441 23.69 -4.75 -2.58
CA LYS A 441 22.87 -5.98 -2.43
C LYS A 441 23.56 -7.16 -1.70
N GLN A 442 24.89 -7.20 -1.63
CA GLN A 442 25.63 -8.25 -0.93
C GLN A 442 25.90 -7.95 0.56
N ASN A 443 25.54 -6.75 1.01
CA ASN A 443 25.81 -6.26 2.36
C ASN A 443 24.50 -6.02 3.11
N ARG A 444 24.57 -6.09 4.44
CA ARG A 444 23.44 -5.74 5.30
C ARG A 444 23.13 -4.25 5.15
N SER A 445 21.91 -3.97 4.73
CA SER A 445 21.43 -2.61 4.47
C SER A 445 20.18 -2.30 5.30
N ALA A 446 20.11 -1.08 5.82
CA ALA A 446 18.97 -0.59 6.56
C ALA A 446 18.58 0.82 6.11
N ILE A 447 17.29 1.12 6.16
CA ILE A 447 16.73 2.46 5.91
C ILE A 447 16.09 2.91 7.21
N VAL A 448 16.51 4.06 7.72
CA VAL A 448 15.84 4.74 8.85
C VAL A 448 15.12 5.95 8.29
N VAL A 449 13.79 5.94 8.42
CA VAL A 449 12.93 7.01 7.89
C VAL A 449 12.53 7.94 9.03
N ILE A 450 12.70 9.24 8.84
CA ILE A 450 12.18 10.28 9.73
C ILE A 450 11.16 11.10 8.94
N SER A 451 9.88 10.96 9.27
CA SER A 451 8.76 11.60 8.56
C SER A 451 7.51 11.63 9.45
N ASP A 452 6.46 12.34 9.05
CA ASP A 452 5.10 12.17 9.59
C ASP A 452 4.31 11.05 8.87
N GLY A 453 4.86 10.51 7.77
CA GLY A 453 4.35 9.34 7.05
C GLY A 453 3.20 9.62 6.08
N ASP A 454 2.81 10.88 5.88
CA ASP A 454 1.69 11.24 5.00
C ASP A 454 2.17 11.65 3.60
N ASP A 455 2.15 10.69 2.67
CA ASP A 455 2.46 10.94 1.27
C ASP A 455 1.35 11.73 0.55
N ASN A 456 1.73 12.79 -0.17
CA ASN A 456 0.83 13.57 -1.01
C ASN A 456 1.37 13.85 -2.42
N ARG A 457 2.58 13.39 -2.72
CA ARG A 457 3.32 13.81 -3.90
C ARG A 457 4.02 12.67 -4.64
N SER A 458 3.90 11.41 -4.22
CA SER A 458 4.51 10.30 -4.95
C SER A 458 3.76 9.94 -6.23
N PHE A 459 4.49 9.44 -7.23
CA PHE A 459 3.89 8.69 -8.34
C PHE A 459 3.48 7.28 -7.91
N LEU A 460 4.19 6.71 -6.94
CA LEU A 460 3.93 5.38 -6.40
C LEU A 460 2.88 5.41 -5.29
N SER A 461 2.15 4.30 -5.14
CA SER A 461 1.36 4.00 -3.96
C SER A 461 2.16 3.15 -2.97
N PHE A 462 1.64 3.03 -1.75
CA PHE A 462 2.21 2.15 -0.72
C PHE A 462 2.37 0.69 -1.21
N ASN A 463 1.37 0.16 -1.90
CA ASN A 463 1.37 -1.25 -2.30
C ASN A 463 2.37 -1.55 -3.42
N ASP A 464 2.70 -0.55 -4.24
CA ASP A 464 3.70 -0.70 -5.31
C ASP A 464 5.10 -0.97 -4.74
N LEU A 465 5.36 -0.55 -3.49
CA LEU A 465 6.65 -0.76 -2.83
C LEU A 465 6.86 -2.18 -2.30
N ILE A 466 5.78 -2.91 -2.00
CA ILE A 466 5.84 -4.18 -1.27
C ILE A 466 6.77 -5.20 -1.97
N PRO A 467 6.65 -5.45 -3.29
CA PRO A 467 7.52 -6.41 -3.97
C PRO A 467 8.99 -6.00 -3.90
N THR A 468 9.29 -4.72 -4.20
CA THR A 468 10.67 -4.21 -4.20
C THR A 468 11.29 -4.24 -2.80
N ILE A 469 10.53 -3.96 -1.74
CA ILE A 469 11.01 -4.08 -0.35
C ILE A 469 11.41 -5.52 -0.05
N GLN A 470 10.55 -6.48 -0.36
CA GLN A 470 10.82 -7.90 -0.13
C GLN A 470 12.03 -8.39 -0.92
N GLU A 471 12.17 -7.99 -2.19
CA GLU A 471 13.31 -8.34 -3.02
C GLU A 471 14.63 -7.70 -2.56
N SER A 472 14.56 -6.51 -1.95
CA SER A 472 15.76 -5.79 -1.49
C SER A 472 16.43 -6.44 -0.27
N GLY A 473 15.65 -7.10 0.59
CA GLY A 473 16.10 -7.58 1.90
C GLY A 473 16.56 -6.48 2.86
N ALA A 474 16.29 -5.20 2.56
CA ALA A 474 16.68 -4.08 3.41
C ALA A 474 15.74 -3.96 4.62
N LEU A 475 16.31 -3.72 5.81
CA LEU A 475 15.54 -3.47 7.02
C LEU A 475 15.01 -2.03 7.01
N ILE A 476 13.71 -1.81 7.19
CA ILE A 476 13.13 -0.47 7.20
C ILE A 476 12.64 -0.14 8.61
N TYR A 477 13.10 0.98 9.15
CA TYR A 477 12.73 1.51 10.46
C TYR A 477 12.01 2.85 10.29
N PRO A 478 10.67 2.83 10.21
CA PRO A 478 9.89 4.05 10.17
C PRO A 478 9.82 4.67 11.58
N LEU A 479 10.41 5.86 11.72
CA LEU A 479 10.36 6.70 12.89
C LEU A 479 9.39 7.85 12.63
N TYR A 480 8.12 7.64 12.99
CA TYR A 480 7.07 8.59 12.67
C TYR A 480 6.91 9.60 13.79
N VAL A 481 7.16 10.87 13.46
CA VAL A 481 7.15 11.98 14.40
C VAL A 481 5.97 12.91 14.06
N PRO A 482 4.96 13.03 14.94
CA PRO A 482 3.83 13.93 14.72
C PRO A 482 4.30 15.37 14.58
N SER A 483 3.81 16.11 13.59
CA SER A 483 4.21 17.51 13.35
C SER A 483 3.95 18.41 14.58
N SER A 484 2.95 18.06 15.39
CA SER A 484 2.67 18.71 16.70
C SER A 484 3.82 18.56 17.69
N LEU A 485 4.41 17.36 17.82
CA LEU A 485 5.54 17.13 18.71
C LEU A 485 6.76 17.93 18.26
N ILE A 486 6.98 17.95 16.94
CA ILE A 486 8.04 18.74 16.34
C ILE A 486 7.83 20.24 16.67
N ALA A 487 6.59 20.72 16.61
CA ALA A 487 6.20 22.07 17.02
C ALA A 487 6.54 22.39 18.47
N PHE A 488 6.11 21.54 19.40
CA PHE A 488 6.39 21.72 20.83
C PHE A 488 7.90 21.75 21.12
N SER A 489 8.68 20.90 20.46
CA SER A 489 10.13 20.81 20.67
C SER A 489 10.93 22.01 20.13
N SER A 490 10.31 22.81 19.26
CA SER A 490 10.95 23.94 18.57
C SER A 490 10.52 25.30 19.13
N GLN A 491 9.56 25.34 20.06
CA GLN A 491 9.13 26.57 20.72
C GLN A 491 10.04 26.93 21.90
N THR A 492 10.45 28.19 21.95
CA THR A 492 11.26 28.79 23.03
C THR A 492 10.45 29.40 24.17
N ASP A 493 9.11 29.46 24.04
CA ASP A 493 8.21 30.09 25.01
C ASP A 493 7.15 29.09 25.53
N PRO A 494 7.24 28.63 26.79
CA PRO A 494 6.37 27.58 27.35
C PRO A 494 4.91 28.01 27.59
N ASP A 495 4.59 29.31 27.52
CA ASP A 495 3.25 29.84 27.87
C ASP A 495 2.30 30.01 26.67
N LYS A 496 2.75 29.79 25.43
CA LYS A 496 1.87 29.75 24.25
C LYS A 496 1.33 28.34 24.02
N ALA A 497 0.23 28.01 24.69
CA ALA A 497 -0.50 26.77 24.44
C ALA A 497 -0.90 26.67 22.96
N VAL A 498 -0.46 25.61 22.27
CA VAL A 498 -0.93 25.25 20.93
C VAL A 498 -2.41 24.89 21.03
N ASP A 499 -3.24 25.48 20.16
CA ASP A 499 -4.68 25.23 20.16
C ASP A 499 -4.97 23.71 20.10
N PRO A 500 -5.82 23.15 21.00
CA PRO A 500 -6.09 21.72 21.04
C PRO A 500 -6.77 21.19 19.77
N VAL A 501 -7.48 22.05 19.04
CA VAL A 501 -8.02 21.74 17.72
C VAL A 501 -6.90 21.59 16.68
N TRP A 502 -5.89 22.47 16.72
CA TRP A 502 -4.74 22.45 15.83
C TRP A 502 -3.86 21.20 16.03
N THR A 503 -3.69 20.81 17.29
CA THR A 503 -2.93 19.60 17.68
C THR A 503 -3.51 18.31 17.08
N LYS A 504 -4.83 18.21 16.96
CA LYS A 504 -5.50 17.04 16.35
C LYS A 504 -5.19 16.89 14.86
N TYR A 505 -5.06 18.00 14.12
CA TYR A 505 -4.72 17.98 12.69
C TYR A 505 -3.24 17.73 12.42
N MET A 506 -2.37 17.84 13.43
CA MET A 506 -0.93 17.59 13.35
C MET A 506 -0.51 16.29 14.05
N SER A 507 -1.46 15.38 14.23
CA SER A 507 -1.23 14.03 14.74
C SER A 507 -1.10 13.06 13.58
N LEU A 508 -0.30 12.00 13.74
CA LEU A 508 -0.12 10.97 12.71
C LEU A 508 -1.48 10.41 12.29
N THR A 509 -1.72 10.32 10.98
CA THR A 509 -2.95 9.72 10.49
C THR A 509 -2.99 8.22 10.81
N SER A 510 -4.20 7.68 10.99
CA SER A 510 -4.36 6.22 11.14
C SER A 510 -3.84 5.46 9.92
N LYS A 511 -3.89 6.09 8.74
CA LYS A 511 -3.32 5.53 7.51
C LYS A 511 -1.80 5.41 7.62
N ALA A 512 -1.11 6.50 7.95
CA ALA A 512 0.35 6.51 8.13
C ALA A 512 0.78 5.46 9.18
N GLN A 513 0.10 5.39 10.33
CA GLN A 513 0.43 4.40 11.37
C GLN A 513 0.33 2.95 10.88
N LEU A 514 -0.74 2.60 10.16
CA LEU A 514 -0.93 1.26 9.62
C LEU A 514 0.09 0.93 8.53
N GLU A 515 0.37 1.88 7.64
CA GLU A 515 1.35 1.73 6.57
C GLU A 515 2.77 1.62 7.12
N GLY A 516 3.15 2.45 8.09
CA GLY A 516 4.44 2.38 8.79
C GLY A 516 4.65 1.05 9.51
N ALA A 517 3.64 0.57 10.25
CA ALA A 517 3.69 -0.74 10.90
C ALA A 517 3.89 -1.87 9.88
N LYS A 518 3.14 -1.82 8.77
CA LYS A 518 3.23 -2.82 7.69
C LYS A 518 4.58 -2.77 6.96
N LEU A 519 5.20 -1.61 6.76
CA LEU A 519 6.56 -1.48 6.20
C LEU A 519 7.61 -2.16 7.09
N ALA A 520 7.54 -1.89 8.39
CA ALA A 520 8.45 -2.52 9.35
C ALA A 520 8.27 -4.04 9.38
N GLU A 521 7.03 -4.52 9.38
CA GLU A 521 6.71 -5.95 9.36
C GLU A 521 7.25 -6.64 8.11
N ILE A 522 6.97 -6.10 6.91
CA ILE A 522 7.38 -6.70 5.63
C ILE A 522 8.91 -6.70 5.48
N SER A 523 9.58 -5.66 5.95
CA SER A 523 11.05 -5.54 5.88
C SER A 523 11.78 -6.28 7.01
N GLY A 524 11.09 -6.76 8.05
CA GLY A 524 11.72 -7.33 9.25
C GLY A 524 12.35 -6.27 10.18
N GLY A 525 12.05 -4.99 9.97
CA GLY A 525 12.39 -3.87 10.84
C GLY A 525 11.41 -3.69 11.99
N THR A 526 11.41 -2.49 12.58
CA THR A 526 10.56 -2.15 13.74
C THR A 526 9.95 -0.76 13.52
N TYR A 527 8.64 -0.65 13.75
CA TYR A 527 7.92 0.62 13.69
C TYR A 527 8.00 1.34 15.03
N TYR A 528 8.38 2.62 15.01
CA TYR A 528 8.45 3.46 16.18
C TYR A 528 7.46 4.62 16.04
N GLN A 529 6.38 4.55 16.80
CA GLN A 529 5.48 5.69 16.98
C GLN A 529 6.04 6.61 18.06
N ILE A 530 6.46 7.81 17.67
CA ILE A 530 7.05 8.76 18.59
C ILE A 530 5.99 9.72 19.12
N THR A 531 5.76 9.69 20.42
CA THR A 531 4.86 10.62 21.13
C THR A 531 5.60 11.54 22.10
N SER A 532 6.91 11.36 22.28
CA SER A 532 7.77 12.24 23.08
C SER A 532 9.22 12.22 22.58
N LEU A 533 10.00 13.26 22.88
CA LEU A 533 11.42 13.36 22.48
C LEU A 533 12.29 12.25 23.05
N GLU A 534 12.03 11.81 24.29
CA GLU A 534 12.78 10.73 24.94
C GLU A 534 12.67 9.40 24.18
N GLN A 535 11.53 9.16 23.54
CA GLN A 535 11.32 7.95 22.74
C GLN A 535 12.17 7.95 21.46
N ILE A 536 12.57 9.11 20.94
CA ILE A 536 13.45 9.19 19.75
C ILE A 536 14.83 8.63 20.10
N GLN A 537 15.42 9.09 21.20
CA GLN A 537 16.72 8.60 21.63
C GLN A 537 16.67 7.09 21.90
N LYS A 538 15.62 6.64 22.59
CA LYS A 538 15.40 5.22 22.84
C LYS A 538 15.27 4.42 21.55
N ALA A 539 14.52 4.91 20.57
CA ALA A 539 14.39 4.27 19.27
C ALA A 539 15.75 4.16 18.55
N TYR A 540 16.59 5.18 18.66
CA TYR A 540 17.94 5.15 18.07
C TYR A 540 18.85 4.12 18.71
N ASP A 541 18.83 4.04 20.04
CA ASP A 541 19.59 3.04 20.78
C ASP A 541 19.09 1.62 20.45
N ASP A 542 17.77 1.43 20.42
CA ASP A 542 17.13 0.16 20.07
C ASP A 542 17.47 -0.26 18.61
N ILE A 543 17.41 0.68 17.65
CA ILE A 543 17.81 0.43 16.24
C ILE A 543 19.29 0.06 16.17
N ALA A 544 20.18 0.83 16.80
CA ALA A 544 21.61 0.57 16.81
C ALA A 544 21.93 -0.81 17.41
N GLN A 545 21.23 -1.20 18.48
CA GLN A 545 21.35 -2.52 19.09
C GLN A 545 20.81 -3.62 18.17
N GLN A 546 19.67 -3.40 17.52
CA GLN A 546 19.05 -4.37 16.62
C GLN A 546 19.94 -4.66 15.42
N LEU A 547 20.56 -3.64 14.84
CA LEU A 547 21.47 -3.80 13.71
C LEU A 547 22.74 -4.59 14.11
N LYS A 548 23.16 -4.54 15.37
CA LYS A 548 24.31 -5.26 15.95
C LYS A 548 23.99 -6.68 16.45
N SER A 549 22.72 -7.08 16.48
CA SER A 549 22.26 -8.33 17.16
C SER A 549 22.20 -9.59 16.29
N ALA A 550 22.71 -9.52 15.06
CA ALA A 550 22.87 -10.73 14.26
C ALA A 550 24.09 -11.51 14.75
N TYR A 551 23.97 -12.84 14.77
CA TYR A 551 25.02 -13.77 15.15
C TYR A 551 25.39 -14.63 13.95
N SER A 552 26.69 -14.77 13.73
CA SER A 552 27.25 -15.75 12.81
C SER A 552 27.52 -17.03 13.58
N ILE A 553 26.77 -18.09 13.27
CA ILE A 553 26.87 -19.40 13.90
C ILE A 553 27.51 -20.36 12.90
N THR A 554 28.73 -20.79 13.17
CA THR A 554 29.40 -21.84 12.40
C THR A 554 29.10 -23.19 13.03
N PHE A 555 28.60 -24.15 12.27
CA PHE A 555 28.24 -25.49 12.73
C PHE A 555 28.62 -26.57 11.71
N ARG A 556 28.78 -27.82 12.15
CA ARG A 556 28.94 -28.96 11.22
C ARG A 556 27.59 -29.46 10.72
N SER A 557 27.37 -29.41 9.42
CA SER A 557 26.19 -30.00 8.77
C SER A 557 26.41 -31.49 8.52
N GLY A 558 25.33 -32.28 8.60
CA GLY A 558 25.35 -33.69 8.23
C GLY A 558 25.02 -33.95 6.75
N LEU A 559 24.80 -32.90 5.95
CA LEU A 559 24.53 -33.03 4.52
C LEU A 559 25.81 -33.31 3.73
N ASP A 560 25.71 -34.22 2.76
CA ASP A 560 26.83 -34.58 1.89
C ASP A 560 27.31 -33.36 1.06
N THR A 561 28.63 -33.24 0.99
CA THR A 561 29.42 -32.09 0.54
C THR A 561 29.21 -31.70 -0.93
N SER A 562 28.53 -32.53 -1.71
CA SER A 562 28.38 -32.44 -3.15
C SER A 562 27.20 -31.57 -3.62
N VAL A 563 26.32 -31.15 -2.73
CA VAL A 563 25.13 -30.35 -3.09
C VAL A 563 25.11 -29.06 -2.27
N GLY A 564 25.34 -27.92 -2.93
CA GLY A 564 25.26 -26.58 -2.33
C GLY A 564 23.85 -26.17 -1.84
N LYS A 565 22.97 -27.11 -1.53
CA LYS A 565 21.61 -26.86 -1.05
C LYS A 565 21.60 -26.73 0.47
N VAL A 566 20.99 -25.65 0.96
CA VAL A 566 20.68 -25.43 2.38
C VAL A 566 19.57 -26.40 2.81
N ASN A 567 19.70 -27.00 4.00
CA ASN A 567 18.65 -27.87 4.54
C ASN A 567 17.40 -27.05 4.88
N PRO A 568 16.23 -27.30 4.26
CA PRO A 568 14.99 -26.57 4.60
C PRO A 568 14.48 -26.86 6.03
N ARG A 569 15.05 -27.85 6.72
CA ARG A 569 14.74 -28.22 8.11
C ARG A 569 15.82 -27.78 9.11
N LEU A 570 16.73 -26.88 8.72
CA LEU A 570 17.63 -26.24 9.67
C LEU A 570 16.82 -25.33 10.61
N ARG A 571 17.01 -25.50 11.91
CA ARG A 571 16.41 -24.67 12.95
C ARG A 571 17.48 -24.26 13.95
N VAL A 572 17.51 -22.98 14.30
CA VAL A 572 18.32 -22.46 15.39
C VAL A 572 17.39 -22.04 16.52
N ARG A 573 17.66 -22.51 17.73
CA ARG A 573 16.94 -22.14 18.95
C ARG A 573 17.90 -21.43 19.90
N VAL A 574 17.35 -20.50 20.67
CA VAL A 574 18.06 -19.84 21.76
C VAL A 574 17.52 -20.38 23.08
N LEU A 575 18.40 -20.78 23.98
CA LEU A 575 18.06 -21.44 25.25
C LEU A 575 17.71 -20.44 26.37
N ARG A 576 17.58 -19.15 26.03
CA ARG A 576 17.20 -18.08 26.95
C ARG A 576 15.69 -17.91 26.97
N ASP A 577 15.10 -17.82 28.16
CA ASP A 577 13.64 -17.72 28.29
C ASP A 577 13.08 -16.49 27.56
N GLY A 578 11.96 -16.68 26.86
CA GLY A 578 11.30 -15.62 26.11
C GLY A 578 12.04 -15.13 24.87
N SER A 579 13.05 -15.87 24.39
CA SER A 579 13.80 -15.54 23.18
C SER A 579 13.45 -16.46 22.00
N PHE A 580 13.61 -15.94 20.79
CA PHE A 580 13.52 -16.71 19.55
C PHE A 580 14.61 -16.28 18.57
N ALA A 581 15.02 -17.24 17.73
CA ALA A 581 16.01 -17.05 16.68
C ALA A 581 15.36 -17.24 15.31
N VAL A 582 15.75 -16.38 14.37
CA VAL A 582 15.39 -16.48 12.95
C VAL A 582 16.68 -16.63 12.15
N VAL A 583 16.77 -17.67 11.32
CA VAL A 583 17.90 -17.88 10.42
C VAL A 583 17.66 -17.05 9.16
N GLU A 584 18.54 -16.08 8.89
CA GLU A 584 18.45 -15.20 7.73
C GLU A 584 19.15 -15.80 6.50
N GLU A 585 20.32 -16.40 6.70
CA GLU A 585 21.15 -16.91 5.61
C GLU A 585 21.98 -18.11 6.07
N VAL A 586 22.29 -19.05 5.17
CA VAL A 586 23.21 -20.16 5.42
C VAL A 586 24.16 -20.32 4.23
N LYS A 587 25.48 -20.30 4.50
CA LYS A 587 26.54 -20.43 3.50
C LYS A 587 27.52 -21.55 3.87
N PRO A 588 28.15 -22.24 2.89
CA PRO A 588 29.29 -23.10 3.16
C PRO A 588 30.50 -22.28 3.64
N VAL A 589 31.32 -22.87 4.51
CA VAL A 589 32.57 -22.27 5.00
C VAL A 589 33.72 -23.15 4.51
N ASN A 590 34.65 -22.56 3.75
CA ASN A 590 35.86 -23.24 3.30
C ASN A 590 36.87 -23.42 4.44
#